data_AF-A0A7R9DFK3-F1
#
_entry.id   AF-A0A7R9DFK3-F1
#
_cell.length_a   1.000
_cell.length_b   1.000
_cell.length_c   1.000
_cell.angle_alpha   90.00
_cell.angle_beta   90.00
_cell.angle_gamma   90.00
#
_symmetry.space_group_name_H-M   'P 1'
#
loop_
_entity.id
_entity.type
_entity.pdbx_description
1 polymer ?
#
loop_
_entity_poly.entity_id
_entity_poly.type
_entity_poly.pdbx_seq_one_letter_code
_entity_poly.pdbx_strand_id
1 'polypeptide(L)'
;MPEQLFTKKMRAATRDVHAISDGLVNAKLAFALSDNSVWADGLLVFYEIFSYLEEAMNRLRHTPIGLLKIEGLDRTEAFEKDLTFYLGNDWKKTYTPLVNYSFL
;
A
#
# COMPACT_ATOMS: atom_id res chain seq x y z
N MET A 1 12.35 14.47 -32.11
CA MET A 1 11.05 14.09 -31.52
C MET A 1 10.91 14.84 -30.20
N PRO A 2 9.74 15.46 -29.90
CA PRO A 2 9.57 16.14 -28.61
C PRO A 2 9.73 15.14 -27.47
N GLU A 3 10.37 15.58 -26.38
CA GLU A 3 10.60 14.75 -25.22
C GLU A 3 9.25 14.32 -24.60
N GLN A 4 9.06 13.01 -24.43
CA GLN A 4 7.86 12.47 -23.82
C GLN A 4 7.89 12.68 -22.29
N LEU A 5 6.81 13.23 -21.73
CA LEU A 5 6.62 13.40 -20.28
C LEU A 5 6.89 12.10 -19.51
N PHE A 6 7.58 12.20 -18.37
CA PHE A 6 7.91 11.07 -17.52
C PHE A 6 6.66 10.27 -17.11
N THR A 7 5.54 10.93 -16.80
CA THR A 7 4.26 10.29 -16.46
C THR A 7 3.72 9.40 -17.58
N LYS A 8 3.91 9.79 -18.85
CA LYS A 8 3.52 8.98 -20.01
C LYS A 8 4.44 7.76 -20.18
N LYS A 9 5.75 7.94 -19.92
CA LYS A 9 6.72 6.83 -19.93
C LYS A 9 6.40 5.80 -18.84
N MET A 10 6.16 6.25 -17.61
CA MET A 10 5.77 5.40 -16.48
C MET A 10 4.49 4.61 -16.78
N ARG A 11 3.42 5.27 -17.21
CA ARG A 11 2.15 4.60 -17.56
C ARG A 11 2.32 3.55 -18.66
N ALA A 12 3.16 3.80 -19.66
CA ALA A 12 3.43 2.83 -20.71
C ALA A 12 4.24 1.64 -20.17
N ALA A 13 5.28 1.90 -19.39
CA ALA A 13 6.17 0.88 -18.83
C ALA A 13 5.49 -0.03 -17.80
N THR A 14 4.49 0.46 -17.07
CA THR A 14 3.80 -0.32 -16.03
C THR A 14 2.47 -0.93 -16.49
N ARG A 15 2.04 -0.73 -17.75
CA ARG A 15 0.72 -1.14 -18.22
C ARG A 15 0.43 -2.62 -18.01
N ASP A 16 1.35 -3.48 -18.45
CA ASP A 16 1.10 -4.93 -18.48
C ASP A 16 1.11 -5.51 -17.07
N VAL A 17 2.08 -5.10 -16.24
CA VAL A 17 2.13 -5.51 -14.82
C VAL A 17 0.95 -4.96 -14.03
N HIS A 18 0.49 -3.74 -14.33
CA HIS A 18 -0.69 -3.17 -13.69
C HIS A 18 -1.96 -3.95 -14.04
N ALA A 19 -2.14 -4.35 -15.31
CA ALA A 19 -3.29 -5.15 -15.71
C ALA A 19 -3.35 -6.52 -14.99
N ILE A 20 -2.19 -7.16 -14.82
CA ILE A 20 -2.08 -8.41 -14.07
C ILE A 20 -2.38 -8.18 -12.58
N SER A 21 -1.74 -7.17 -11.97
CA SER A 21 -1.94 -6.83 -10.56
C SER A 21 -3.39 -6.45 -10.26
N ASP A 22 -4.05 -5.69 -11.12
CA ASP A 22 -5.46 -5.30 -10.96
C ASP A 22 -6.38 -6.52 -10.96
N GLY A 23 -6.14 -7.48 -11.87
CA GLY A 23 -6.89 -8.73 -11.90
C GLY A 23 -6.74 -9.53 -10.60
N LEU A 24 -5.51 -9.67 -10.11
CA LEU A 24 -5.21 -10.40 -8.87
C LEU A 24 -5.79 -9.70 -7.64
N VAL A 25 -5.64 -8.39 -7.53
CA VAL A 25 -6.18 -7.61 -6.42
C VAL A 25 -7.71 -7.68 -6.43
N ASN A 26 -8.37 -7.51 -7.56
CA ASN A 26 -9.84 -7.62 -7.65
C ASN A 26 -10.34 -9.01 -7.26
N ALA A 27 -9.65 -10.07 -7.67
CA ALA A 27 -9.98 -11.42 -7.21
C ALA A 27 -9.84 -11.54 -5.69
N LYS A 28 -8.72 -11.09 -5.11
CA LYS A 28 -8.50 -11.09 -3.66
C LYS A 28 -9.53 -10.26 -2.92
N LEU A 29 -9.93 -9.09 -3.43
CA LEU A 29 -10.96 -8.24 -2.86
C LEU A 29 -12.32 -8.92 -2.83
N ALA A 30 -12.70 -9.64 -3.89
CA ALA A 30 -13.95 -10.39 -3.92
C ALA A 30 -14.03 -11.42 -2.79
N PHE A 31 -12.92 -12.08 -2.45
CA PHE A 31 -12.83 -12.98 -1.30
C PHE A 31 -12.77 -12.23 0.03
N ALA A 32 -11.91 -11.21 0.15
CA ALA A 32 -11.70 -10.48 1.39
C ALA A 32 -12.95 -9.77 1.89
N LEU A 33 -13.81 -9.26 1.00
CA LEU A 33 -15.07 -8.62 1.37
C LEU A 33 -16.10 -9.60 1.95
N SER A 34 -15.87 -10.91 1.87
CA SER A 34 -16.75 -11.92 2.48
C SER A 34 -16.42 -12.23 3.94
N ASP A 35 -15.25 -11.78 4.45
CA ASP A 35 -14.79 -12.08 5.80
C ASP A 35 -13.94 -10.93 6.38
N ASN A 36 -14.41 -10.35 7.49
CA ASN A 36 -13.74 -9.24 8.17
C ASN A 36 -12.31 -9.56 8.64
N SER A 37 -12.02 -10.82 8.98
CA SER A 37 -10.67 -11.24 9.38
C SER A 37 -9.71 -11.23 8.19
N VAL A 38 -10.16 -11.76 7.04
CA VAL A 38 -9.39 -11.75 5.79
C VAL A 38 -9.19 -10.32 5.28
N TRP A 39 -10.21 -9.47 5.42
CA TRP A 39 -10.09 -8.05 5.12
C TRP A 39 -9.06 -7.35 6.01
N ALA A 40 -9.08 -7.60 7.32
CA ALA A 40 -8.13 -7.04 8.26
C ALA A 40 -6.68 -7.48 7.96
N ASP A 41 -6.46 -8.74 7.59
CA ASP A 41 -5.16 -9.24 7.15
C ASP A 41 -4.67 -8.51 5.88
N GLY A 42 -5.56 -8.24 4.94
CA GLY A 42 -5.25 -7.43 3.77
C GLY A 42 -4.84 -6.00 4.13
N LEU A 43 -5.54 -5.36 5.08
CA LEU A 43 -5.20 -4.03 5.56
C LEU A 43 -3.83 -3.98 6.24
N LEU A 44 -3.42 -5.03 6.97
CA LEU A 44 -2.09 -5.11 7.60
C LEU A 44 -0.96 -5.08 6.56
N VAL A 45 -1.13 -5.74 5.42
CA VAL A 45 -0.14 -5.70 4.31
C VAL A 45 0.05 -4.27 3.80
N PHE A 46 -1.06 -3.56 3.56
CA PHE A 46 -0.98 -2.18 3.07
C PHE A 46 -0.47 -1.21 4.14
N TYR A 47 -0.87 -1.38 5.39
CA TYR A 47 -0.37 -0.59 6.52
C TYR A 47 1.16 -0.59 6.57
N GLU A 48 1.79 -1.77 6.50
CA GLU A 48 3.25 -1.89 6.54
C GLU A 48 3.89 -1.14 5.36
N ILE A 49 3.41 -1.38 4.13
CA ILE A 49 3.97 -0.76 2.93
C ILE A 49 3.91 0.77 3.02
N PHE A 50 2.76 1.31 3.42
CA PHE A 50 2.58 2.75 3.54
C PHE A 50 3.36 3.35 4.71
N SER A 51 3.44 2.67 5.85
CA SER A 51 4.24 3.11 6.99
C SER A 51 5.71 3.30 6.59
N TYR A 52 6.30 2.31 5.90
CA TYR A 52 7.69 2.41 5.43
C TYR A 52 7.87 3.44 4.32
N LEU A 53 6.92 3.54 3.38
CA LEU A 53 6.99 4.49 2.29
C LEU A 53 6.93 5.93 2.81
N GLU A 54 6.00 6.22 3.72
CA GLU A 54 5.81 7.53 4.33
C GLU A 54 6.99 7.92 5.23
N GLU A 55 7.52 6.97 6.01
CA GLU A 55 8.75 7.20 6.77
C GLU A 55 9.92 7.51 5.84
N ALA A 56 10.08 6.75 4.73
CA ALA A 56 11.14 7.00 3.76
C ALA A 56 11.01 8.38 3.11
N MET A 57 9.81 8.83 2.77
CA MET A 57 9.56 10.17 2.22
C MET A 57 9.97 11.28 3.22
N ASN A 58 9.71 11.09 4.51
CA ASN A 58 10.13 12.02 5.56
C ASN A 58 11.64 12.00 5.80
N ARG A 59 12.24 10.81 5.87
CA ARG A 59 13.68 10.60 6.10
C ARG A 59 14.52 11.14 4.94
N LEU A 60 14.06 10.94 3.71
CA LEU A 60 14.73 11.35 2.47
C LEU A 60 14.18 12.66 1.88
N ARG A 61 13.55 13.50 2.72
CA ARG A 61 12.86 14.75 2.30
C ARG A 61 13.71 15.74 1.48
N HIS A 62 15.04 15.66 1.60
CA HIS A 62 15.99 16.52 0.87
C HIS A 62 16.42 15.96 -0.49
N THR A 63 15.86 14.81 -0.89
CA THR A 63 16.07 14.17 -2.19
C THR A 63 14.80 14.28 -3.04
N PRO A 64 14.82 13.90 -4.34
CA PRO A 64 13.60 13.84 -5.14
C PRO A 64 12.48 12.94 -4.57
N ILE A 65 12.81 12.00 -3.67
CA ILE A 65 11.80 11.19 -2.96
C ILE A 65 10.90 12.05 -2.08
N GLY A 66 11.43 13.11 -1.47
CA GLY A 66 10.65 14.04 -0.68
C GLY A 66 9.53 14.74 -1.47
N LEU A 67 9.70 14.89 -2.79
CA LEU A 67 8.68 15.49 -3.67
C LEU A 67 7.43 14.61 -3.82
N LEU A 68 7.52 13.32 -3.47
CA LEU A 68 6.39 12.40 -3.49
C LEU A 68 5.49 12.57 -2.25
N LYS A 69 5.95 13.31 -1.23
CA LYS A 69 5.14 13.66 -0.06
C LYS A 69 4.10 14.71 -0.44
N ILE A 70 2.92 14.25 -0.83
CA ILE A 70 1.79 15.10 -1.20
C ILE A 70 0.83 15.17 -0.02
N GLU A 71 0.45 16.38 0.38
CA GLU A 71 -0.52 16.61 1.45
C GLU A 71 -1.85 15.90 1.14
N GLY A 72 -2.38 15.16 2.12
CA GLY A 72 -3.64 14.42 1.99
C GLY A 72 -3.54 13.04 1.31
N LEU A 73 -2.34 12.60 0.88
CA LEU A 73 -2.13 11.24 0.36
C LEU A 73 -1.61 10.24 1.37
N ASP A 74 -1.31 10.66 2.59
CA ASP A 74 -0.91 9.75 3.67
C ASP A 74 -2.04 8.80 4.02
N ARG A 75 -1.69 7.53 4.22
CA ARG A 75 -2.61 6.43 4.53
C ARG A 75 -2.30 5.72 5.83
N THR A 76 -1.09 5.85 6.38
CA THR A 76 -0.72 5.14 7.61
C THR A 76 -1.74 5.36 8.72
N GLU A 77 -2.09 6.61 9.06
CA GLU A 77 -3.07 6.91 10.12
C GLU A 77 -4.48 6.38 9.80
N ALA A 78 -4.88 6.41 8.52
CA ALA A 78 -6.18 5.87 8.10
C ALA A 78 -6.22 4.34 8.28
N PHE A 79 -5.16 3.63 7.88
CA PHE A 79 -5.04 2.20 8.12
C PHE A 79 -5.03 1.86 9.61
N GLU A 80 -4.38 2.65 10.46
CA GLU A 80 -4.41 2.42 11.91
C GLU A 80 -5.82 2.51 12.50
N LYS A 81 -6.63 3.46 12.01
CA LYS A 81 -8.05 3.58 12.40
C LYS A 81 -8.86 2.37 11.95
N ASP A 82 -8.68 1.95 10.70
CA ASP A 82 -9.38 0.78 10.17
C ASP A 82 -8.98 -0.50 10.92
N LEU A 83 -7.68 -0.71 11.15
CA LEU A 83 -7.17 -1.87 11.90
C LEU A 83 -7.62 -1.87 13.36
N THR A 84 -7.72 -0.70 13.98
CA THR A 84 -8.29 -0.57 15.33
C THR A 84 -9.76 -0.99 15.36
N PHE A 85 -10.53 -0.68 14.32
CA PHE A 85 -11.92 -1.11 14.20
C PHE A 85 -12.04 -2.63 14.05
N TYR A 86 -11.23 -3.26 13.18
CA TYR A 86 -11.34 -4.70 12.90
C TYR A 86 -10.66 -5.60 13.94
N LEU A 87 -9.50 -5.18 14.48
CA LEU A 87 -8.64 -6.01 15.33
C LEU A 87 -8.60 -5.53 16.81
N GLY A 88 -9.20 -4.38 17.11
CA GLY A 88 -9.24 -3.77 18.44
C GLY A 88 -7.99 -2.94 18.79
N ASN A 89 -8.06 -2.15 19.86
CA ASN A 89 -7.02 -1.16 20.25
C ASN A 89 -5.60 -1.73 20.44
N ASP A 90 -5.49 -3.03 20.68
CA ASP A 90 -4.25 -3.70 21.03
C ASP A 90 -3.62 -4.48 19.86
N TRP A 91 -4.14 -4.32 18.64
CA TRP A 91 -3.69 -5.09 17.47
C TRP A 91 -2.18 -4.98 17.20
N LYS A 92 -1.57 -3.84 17.53
CA LYS A 92 -0.11 -3.64 17.39
C LYS A 92 0.73 -4.54 18.32
N LYS A 93 0.17 -5.07 19.41
CA LYS A 93 0.88 -5.96 20.35
C LYS A 93 1.11 -7.36 19.78
N THR A 94 0.19 -7.80 18.92
CA THR A 94 0.24 -9.12 18.28
C THR A 94 0.68 -9.03 16.82
N TYR A 95 0.72 -7.82 16.26
CA TYR A 95 1.18 -7.56 14.91
C TYR A 95 2.65 -7.93 14.73
N THR A 96 2.93 -8.68 13.67
CA THR A 96 4.28 -8.89 13.15
C THR A 96 4.25 -8.65 11.65
N PRO A 97 5.20 -7.87 11.10
CA PRO A 97 5.33 -7.72 9.67
C PRO A 97 5.43 -9.07 8.98
N LEU A 98 4.73 -9.23 7.86
CA LEU A 98 4.80 -10.47 7.08
C LEU A 98 6.21 -10.65 6.51
N VAL A 99 6.92 -11.65 7.04
CA VAL A 99 8.32 -11.94 6.64
C VAL A 99 8.41 -12.94 5.48
N ASN A 100 7.32 -13.66 5.19
CA ASN A 100 7.27 -14.72 4.17
C ASN A 100 6.24 -14.41 3.08
N TYR A 101 6.73 -14.22 1.86
CA TYR A 101 5.93 -13.96 0.65
C TYR A 101 5.36 -15.23 0.00
N SER A 102 5.19 -16.33 0.74
CA SER A 102 4.80 -17.64 0.19
C SER A 102 3.39 -17.69 -0.43
N PHE A 103 2.66 -16.58 -0.40
CA PHE A 103 1.31 -16.42 -0.96
C PHE A 103 1.23 -15.34 -2.06
N LEU A 104 2.37 -14.99 -2.66
CA LEU A 104 2.46 -14.32 -3.97
C LEU A 104 2.78 -15.33 -5.08
#